data_AF-A0A4V1UER3-F1
#
_entry.id   AF-A0A4V1UER3-F1
#
_cell.length_a   1.000
_cell.length_b   1.000
_cell.length_c   1.000
_cell.angle_alpha   90.00
_cell.angle_beta   90.00
_cell.angle_gamma   90.00
#
_symmetry.space_group_name_H-M   'P 1'
#
loop_
_entity.id
_entity.type
_entity.pdbx_description
1 polymer ?
#
loop_
_entity_poly.entity_id
_entity_poly.type
_entity_poly.pdbx_seq_one_letter_code
_entity_poly.pdbx_strand_id
1 'polypeptide(L)'
;MPYDVPSAAGEAEAALDSDVAETSVQAGRGTPMTIRETSVYRGPNFFSRLPMIRIQVDLGALEAYPSNTLPGFVERLLNDLPGLARHGCSNRHAGGFARRLHDGTWLGHVAEHVALELQVLAGHATTRGKTRSVRGQPGVYNILYAYEHEEIGLLAGQYALRWVDSLLPPDLSGLRGLRILDRNAAPGPISLEAAVAELRRLVRKHALGPTTQALVDAAKRRGIPVARLDEQSFIQLGQGSRQRRLRASVTSRTSHIAVQTAGDKALTKTLLAAAGLPTPRGVVVGAA
;
A
#
# COMPACT_ATOMS: atom_id res chain seq x y z
N MET A 1 69.25 -49.09 18.75
CA MET A 1 67.91 -49.70 18.86
C MET A 1 67.59 -49.83 20.34
N PRO A 2 66.44 -49.38 20.88
CA PRO A 2 65.18 -48.98 20.21
C PRO A 2 64.69 -47.54 20.57
N TYR A 3 64.22 -46.75 19.61
CA TYR A 3 62.82 -46.38 19.26
C TYR A 3 62.24 -45.12 19.96
N ASP A 4 61.69 -44.23 19.11
CA ASP A 4 60.90 -43.00 19.34
C ASP A 4 59.78 -43.11 20.38
N VAL A 5 59.43 -41.98 21.02
CA VAL A 5 58.11 -41.31 20.89
C VAL A 5 58.20 -39.82 21.29
N PRO A 6 57.69 -38.84 20.52
CA PRO A 6 57.40 -37.49 21.02
C PRO A 6 56.06 -37.48 21.77
N SER A 7 56.05 -36.91 22.97
CA SER A 7 54.84 -36.66 23.76
C SER A 7 54.04 -35.50 23.14
N ALA A 8 52.92 -35.82 22.50
CA ALA A 8 51.87 -34.88 22.16
C ALA A 8 50.92 -34.77 23.37
N ALA A 9 51.16 -33.80 24.25
CA ALA A 9 50.27 -33.50 25.38
C ALA A 9 50.24 -31.99 25.71
N GLY A 10 50.15 -31.15 24.68
CA GLY A 10 50.17 -29.68 24.83
C GLY A 10 49.04 -28.91 24.13
N GLU A 11 48.06 -29.59 23.50
CA GLU A 11 47.03 -28.89 22.70
C GLU A 11 45.58 -29.31 22.99
N ALA A 12 45.33 -30.14 24.01
CA ALA A 12 43.98 -30.64 24.29
C ALA A 12 43.19 -29.83 25.35
N GLU A 13 43.81 -28.92 26.09
CA GLU A 13 43.14 -28.17 27.17
C GLU A 13 42.71 -26.75 26.78
N ALA A 14 43.20 -26.23 25.64
CA ALA A 14 42.78 -24.91 25.12
C ALA A 14 41.53 -24.97 24.20
N ALA A 15 41.11 -26.17 23.77
CA ALA A 15 39.98 -26.35 22.85
C ALA A 15 38.62 -26.53 23.55
N LEU A 16 38.62 -26.76 24.87
CA LEU A 16 37.37 -26.95 25.64
C LEU A 16 36.83 -25.65 26.24
N ASP A 17 37.64 -24.59 26.32
CA ASP A 17 37.22 -23.28 26.86
C ASP A 17 36.80 -22.28 25.76
N SER A 18 37.21 -22.50 24.52
CA SER A 18 36.76 -21.71 23.36
C SER A 18 35.34 -22.08 22.88
N ASP A 19 34.93 -23.33 23.09
CA ASP A 19 33.61 -23.82 22.68
C ASP A 19 32.50 -23.36 23.64
N VAL A 20 32.83 -23.07 24.91
CA VAL A 20 31.88 -22.47 25.87
C VAL A 20 31.73 -20.97 25.62
N ALA A 21 32.77 -20.30 25.10
CA ALA A 21 32.72 -18.89 24.73
C ALA A 21 31.92 -18.64 23.42
N GLU A 22 32.02 -19.50 22.40
CA GLU A 22 31.23 -19.37 21.16
C GLU A 22 29.77 -19.81 21.32
N THR A 23 29.46 -20.70 22.28
CA THR A 23 28.07 -21.10 22.58
C THR A 23 27.31 -20.03 23.39
N SER A 24 28.01 -19.01 23.92
CA SER A 24 27.40 -17.95 24.75
C SER A 24 26.94 -16.69 23.99
N VAL A 25 27.15 -16.62 22.66
CA VAL A 25 26.66 -15.51 21.80
C VAL A 25 25.31 -15.82 21.12
N GLN A 26 24.76 -17.03 21.33
CA GLN A 26 23.42 -17.43 20.83
C GLN A 26 22.32 -17.32 21.90
N ALA A 27 22.38 -16.31 22.76
CA ALA A 27 21.25 -15.93 23.61
C ALA A 27 20.13 -15.26 22.76
N GLY A 28 19.31 -16.11 22.13
CA GLY A 28 17.90 -15.87 21.83
C GLY A 28 17.51 -14.74 20.88
N ARG A 29 17.80 -14.85 19.57
CA ARG A 29 16.99 -14.09 18.58
C ARG A 29 15.56 -14.61 18.64
N GLY A 30 14.64 -13.79 19.13
CA GLY A 30 13.21 -14.10 19.15
C GLY A 30 12.69 -14.43 17.76
N THR A 31 11.61 -15.21 17.66
CA THR A 31 10.99 -15.49 16.35
C THR A 31 10.54 -14.17 15.70
N PRO A 32 10.98 -13.85 14.48
CA PRO A 32 10.66 -12.57 13.85
C PRO A 32 9.21 -12.51 13.38
N MET A 33 8.71 -11.30 13.16
CA MET A 33 7.41 -11.08 12.53
C MET A 33 7.35 -11.82 11.19
N THR A 34 6.28 -12.59 10.96
CA THR A 34 6.12 -13.37 9.74
C THR A 34 4.74 -13.11 9.13
N ILE A 35 4.73 -12.68 7.87
CA ILE A 35 3.49 -12.62 7.07
C ILE A 35 3.06 -14.05 6.78
N ARG A 36 1.79 -14.38 7.05
CA ARG A 36 1.22 -15.71 6.87
C ARG A 36 0.37 -15.83 5.61
N GLU A 37 -0.47 -14.84 5.37
CA GLU A 37 -1.32 -14.77 4.19
C GLU A 37 -1.77 -13.34 3.90
N THR A 38 -2.24 -13.11 2.68
CA THR A 38 -2.87 -11.86 2.27
C THR A 38 -4.20 -12.13 1.57
N SER A 39 -5.15 -11.22 1.68
CA SER A 39 -6.43 -11.29 0.98
C SER A 39 -6.91 -9.89 0.59
N VAL A 40 -7.50 -9.78 -0.59
CA VAL A 40 -8.08 -8.52 -1.08
C VAL A 40 -9.59 -8.65 -1.18
N TYR A 41 -10.31 -7.82 -0.44
CA TYR A 41 -11.76 -7.69 -0.50
C TYR A 41 -12.12 -6.52 -1.40
N ARG A 42 -12.59 -6.80 -2.63
CA ARG A 42 -12.89 -5.80 -3.67
C ARG A 42 -14.22 -5.05 -3.49
N GLY A 43 -14.98 -5.38 -2.46
CA GLY A 43 -16.30 -4.79 -2.19
C GLY A 43 -16.71 -4.91 -0.72
N PRO A 44 -17.99 -4.68 -0.41
CA PRO A 44 -18.52 -4.87 0.93
C PRO A 44 -18.20 -6.27 1.45
N ASN A 45 -17.70 -6.34 2.68
CA ASN A 45 -17.23 -7.55 3.31
C ASN A 45 -17.59 -7.54 4.80
N PHE A 46 -17.25 -8.63 5.50
CA PHE A 46 -17.56 -8.79 6.92
C PHE A 46 -17.01 -7.65 7.81
N PHE A 47 -15.90 -7.01 7.42
CA PHE A 47 -15.21 -6.02 8.24
C PHE A 47 -15.61 -4.57 7.94
N SER A 48 -16.03 -4.29 6.70
CA SER A 48 -16.37 -2.95 6.23
C SER A 48 -17.25 -2.98 4.98
N ARG A 49 -17.99 -1.88 4.74
CA ARG A 49 -18.66 -1.63 3.46
C ARG A 49 -17.70 -1.17 2.36
N LEU A 50 -16.48 -0.78 2.72
CA LEU A 50 -15.42 -0.39 1.80
C LEU A 50 -14.58 -1.59 1.39
N PRO A 51 -13.95 -1.57 0.20
CA PRO A 51 -12.88 -2.50 -0.15
C PRO A 51 -11.76 -2.45 0.89
N MET A 52 -11.20 -3.62 1.23
CA MET A 52 -10.13 -3.73 2.24
C MET A 52 -9.07 -4.74 1.80
N ILE A 53 -7.83 -4.48 2.19
CA ILE A 53 -6.76 -5.47 2.19
C ILE A 53 -6.65 -6.05 3.59
N ARG A 54 -6.44 -7.36 3.69
CA ARG A 54 -6.12 -8.07 4.93
C ARG A 54 -4.77 -8.71 4.80
N ILE A 55 -3.87 -8.36 5.71
CA ILE A 55 -2.58 -9.03 5.87
C ILE A 55 -2.61 -9.73 7.22
N GLN A 56 -2.43 -11.05 7.22
CA GLN A 56 -2.29 -11.80 8.45
C GLN A 56 -0.81 -11.89 8.81
N VAL A 57 -0.47 -11.44 10.01
CA VAL A 57 0.89 -11.48 10.54
C VAL A 57 0.90 -12.28 11.83
N ASP A 58 1.96 -13.05 12.00
CA ASP A 58 2.37 -13.63 13.28
C ASP A 58 3.49 -12.73 13.82
N LEU A 59 3.27 -12.09 14.97
CA LEU A 59 4.22 -11.16 15.57
C LEU A 59 5.45 -11.87 16.16
N GLY A 60 5.38 -13.18 16.41
CA GLY A 60 6.46 -13.91 17.06
C GLY A 60 6.84 -13.28 18.40
N ALA A 61 8.14 -13.00 18.60
CA ALA A 61 8.64 -12.39 19.82
C ALA A 61 8.06 -10.99 20.09
N LEU A 62 7.67 -10.25 19.04
CA LEU A 62 7.10 -8.91 19.16
C LEU A 62 5.74 -8.88 19.86
N GLU A 63 5.10 -10.03 20.08
CA GLU A 63 3.87 -10.10 20.89
C GLU A 63 4.10 -9.61 22.33
N ALA A 64 5.32 -9.79 22.86
CA ALA A 64 5.70 -9.32 24.19
C ALA A 64 6.16 -7.86 24.22
N TYR A 65 6.27 -7.20 23.06
CA TYR A 65 6.81 -5.85 22.93
C TYR A 65 5.80 -4.89 22.29
N PRO A 66 4.80 -4.42 23.05
CA PRO A 66 3.95 -3.32 22.58
C PRO A 66 4.77 -2.05 22.32
N SER A 67 4.21 -1.12 21.54
CA SER A 67 4.91 0.08 21.06
C SER A 67 5.61 0.91 22.13
N ASN A 68 5.09 0.94 23.36
CA ASN A 68 5.61 1.71 24.48
C ASN A 68 6.78 1.04 25.21
N THR A 69 7.03 -0.25 24.99
CA THR A 69 8.19 -0.97 25.55
C THR A 69 9.39 -0.97 24.61
N LEU A 70 9.24 -0.42 23.39
CA LEU A 70 10.31 -0.33 22.39
C LEU A 70 11.01 1.04 22.47
N PRO A 71 12.29 1.11 22.92
CA PRO A 71 12.97 2.38 23.14
C PRO A 71 13.05 3.28 21.90
N GLY A 72 12.51 4.49 22.05
CA GLY A 72 12.49 5.52 21.00
C GLY A 72 11.67 5.18 19.75
N PHE A 73 10.98 4.04 19.72
CA PHE A 73 10.20 3.60 18.55
C PHE A 73 9.10 4.59 18.20
N VAL A 74 8.31 5.01 19.20
CA VAL A 74 7.18 5.92 19.01
C VAL A 74 7.65 7.27 18.47
N GLU A 75 8.71 7.83 19.03
CA GLU A 75 9.23 9.13 18.61
C GLU A 75 9.80 9.08 17.19
N ARG A 76 10.58 8.05 16.84
CA ARG A 76 11.06 7.87 15.47
C ARG A 76 9.89 7.77 14.49
N LEU A 77 8.90 6.92 14.80
CA LEU A 77 7.72 6.73 13.96
C LEU A 77 6.95 8.04 13.74
N LEU A 78 6.70 8.83 14.79
CA LEU A 78 5.95 10.09 14.68
C LEU A 78 6.75 11.20 14.00
N ASN A 79 8.08 11.21 14.14
CA ASN A 79 8.94 12.14 13.42
C ASN A 79 8.96 11.84 11.92
N ASP A 80 9.05 10.57 11.55
CA ASP A 80 9.10 10.15 10.14
C ASP A 80 7.73 10.29 9.45
N LEU A 81 6.64 10.03 10.19
CA LEU A 81 5.27 10.06 9.70
C LEU A 81 4.38 10.95 10.60
N PRO A 82 4.53 12.29 10.55
CA PRO A 82 3.83 13.22 11.44
C PRO A 82 2.31 13.22 11.25
N GLY A 83 1.79 12.79 10.10
CA GLY A 83 0.35 12.64 9.87
C GLY A 83 -0.31 11.60 10.78
N LEU A 84 0.44 10.60 11.28
CA LEU A 84 -0.04 9.62 12.25
C LEU A 84 -0.54 10.27 13.54
N ALA A 85 0.01 11.43 13.93
CA ALA A 85 -0.46 12.17 15.09
C ALA A 85 -1.90 12.67 14.96
N ARG A 86 -2.42 12.78 13.73
CA ARG A 86 -3.81 13.19 13.45
C ARG A 86 -4.76 12.02 13.34
N HIS A 87 -4.26 10.79 13.26
CA HIS A 87 -5.09 9.60 13.12
C HIS A 87 -5.98 9.39 14.35
N GLY A 88 -7.27 9.17 14.08
CA GLY A 88 -8.21 8.71 15.09
C GLY A 88 -8.09 7.20 15.30
N CYS A 89 -8.12 6.75 16.55
CA CYS A 89 -8.31 5.34 16.92
C CYS A 89 -9.80 5.10 17.27
N SER A 90 -10.15 3.91 17.77
CA SER A 90 -11.48 3.46 18.23
C SER A 90 -12.37 4.52 18.90
N ASN A 91 -11.79 5.51 19.59
CA ASN A 91 -12.50 6.57 20.29
C ASN A 91 -12.83 7.82 19.43
N ARG A 92 -12.51 7.81 18.12
CA ARG A 92 -12.82 8.85 17.11
C ARG A 92 -12.40 10.29 17.41
N HIS A 93 -11.61 10.54 18.47
CA HIS A 93 -10.99 11.83 18.71
C HIS A 93 -9.67 11.96 17.93
N ALA A 94 -9.40 13.14 17.38
CA ALA A 94 -8.10 13.47 16.78
C ALA A 94 -6.98 13.28 17.82
N GLY A 95 -5.83 12.74 17.40
CA GLY A 95 -4.73 12.40 18.31
C GLY A 95 -4.88 11.07 19.05
N GLY A 96 -5.97 10.34 18.82
CA GLY A 96 -6.25 9.08 19.51
C GLY A 96 -5.19 8.00 19.24
N PHE A 97 -4.59 7.97 18.05
CA PHE A 97 -3.54 7.00 17.73
C PHE A 97 -2.18 7.32 18.38
N ALA A 98 -1.73 8.58 18.36
CA ALA A 98 -0.49 8.98 19.02
C ALA A 98 -0.52 8.63 20.52
N ARG A 99 -1.61 8.99 21.21
CA ARG A 99 -1.80 8.59 22.61
C ARG A 99 -1.73 7.07 22.78
N ARG A 100 -2.40 6.32 21.89
CA ARG A 100 -2.40 4.86 21.93
C ARG A 100 -1.01 4.24 21.71
N LEU A 101 -0.13 4.89 20.94
CA LEU A 101 1.26 4.45 20.79
C LEU A 101 2.04 4.58 22.10
N HIS A 102 1.87 5.69 22.84
CA HIS A 102 2.50 5.89 24.14
C HIS A 102 1.87 5.01 25.24
N ASP A 103 0.57 4.75 25.20
CA ASP A 103 -0.11 3.82 26.12
C ASP A 103 0.29 2.36 25.87
N GLY A 104 0.73 2.04 24.64
CA GLY A 104 1.09 0.70 24.19
C GLY A 104 0.07 0.07 23.25
N THR A 105 0.52 -0.34 22.07
CA THR A 105 -0.24 -1.14 21.11
C THR A 105 0.65 -2.08 20.33
N TRP A 106 0.09 -3.17 19.82
CA TRP A 106 0.81 -4.15 19.01
C TRP A 106 1.17 -3.63 17.63
N LEU A 107 2.29 -4.11 17.10
CA LEU A 107 2.86 -3.66 15.82
C LEU A 107 1.98 -3.94 14.61
N GLY A 108 1.08 -4.93 14.67
CA GLY A 108 0.06 -5.11 13.63
C GLY A 108 -0.85 -3.90 13.48
N HIS A 109 -1.26 -3.30 14.61
CA HIS A 109 -2.07 -2.08 14.61
C HIS A 109 -1.25 -0.84 14.21
N VAL A 110 0.05 -0.83 14.51
CA VAL A 110 0.94 0.22 14.01
C VAL A 110 1.06 0.16 12.48
N ALA A 111 1.33 -1.01 11.93
CA ALA A 111 1.44 -1.23 10.49
C ALA A 111 0.14 -0.89 9.74
N GLU A 112 -1.03 -1.12 10.34
CA GLU A 112 -2.32 -0.65 9.80
C GLU A 112 -2.33 0.86 9.57
N HIS A 113 -2.00 1.64 10.59
CA HIS A 113 -2.03 3.10 10.51
C HIS A 113 -0.92 3.65 9.60
N VAL A 114 0.26 3.01 9.57
CA VAL A 114 1.32 3.36 8.62
C VAL A 114 0.86 3.10 7.18
N ALA A 115 0.20 1.97 6.90
CA ALA A 115 -0.32 1.69 5.55
C ALA A 115 -1.39 2.69 5.11
N LEU A 116 -2.23 3.18 6.04
CA LEU A 116 -3.18 4.27 5.76
C LEU A 116 -2.45 5.59 5.48
N GLU A 117 -1.50 5.98 6.33
CA GLU A 117 -0.75 7.23 6.16
C GLU A 117 0.04 7.25 4.85
N LEU A 118 0.68 6.14 4.48
CA LEU A 118 1.40 6.03 3.20
C LEU A 118 0.48 6.24 1.99
N GLN A 119 -0.77 5.74 2.05
CA GLN A 119 -1.77 6.00 1.01
C GLN A 119 -2.19 7.47 1.00
N VAL A 120 -2.35 8.10 2.18
CA VAL A 120 -2.67 9.53 2.29
C VAL A 120 -1.56 10.40 1.71
N LEU A 121 -0.30 10.13 2.05
CA LEU A 121 0.86 10.82 1.50
C LEU A 121 1.00 10.64 -0.03
N ALA A 122 0.47 9.54 -0.57
CA ALA A 122 0.39 9.27 -2.00
C ALA A 122 -0.76 10.01 -2.72
N GLY A 123 -1.72 10.56 -1.97
CA GLY A 123 -2.85 11.35 -2.49
C GLY A 123 -4.21 10.65 -2.41
N HIS A 124 -4.32 9.48 -1.78
CA HIS A 124 -5.61 8.85 -1.48
C HIS A 124 -6.23 9.43 -0.19
N ALA A 125 -7.52 9.20 0.03
CA ALA A 125 -8.26 9.68 1.19
C ALA A 125 -8.72 8.53 2.13
N THR A 126 -7.98 7.42 2.15
CA THR A 126 -8.34 6.23 2.93
C THR A 126 -7.98 6.39 4.42
N THR A 127 -8.97 6.24 5.29
CA THR A 127 -8.80 6.43 6.75
C THR A 127 -9.33 5.27 7.58
N ARG A 128 -9.95 4.27 6.93
CA ARG A 128 -10.60 3.16 7.62
C ARG A 128 -9.66 1.97 7.76
N GLY A 129 -9.30 1.63 8.99
CA GLY A 129 -8.60 0.39 9.30
C GLY A 129 -9.17 -0.36 10.51
N LYS A 130 -8.73 -1.59 10.70
CA LYS A 130 -9.07 -2.44 11.82
C LYS A 130 -8.04 -3.58 11.98
N THR A 131 -7.45 -3.71 13.15
CA THR A 131 -6.59 -4.86 13.49
C THR A 131 -7.30 -5.78 14.48
N ARG A 132 -7.27 -7.09 14.24
CA ARG A 132 -7.95 -8.10 15.08
C ARG A 132 -7.12 -9.36 15.27
N SER A 133 -6.97 -9.80 16.52
CA SER A 133 -6.36 -11.09 16.85
C SER A 133 -7.12 -12.25 16.21
N VAL A 134 -6.39 -13.29 15.81
CA VAL A 134 -6.97 -14.53 15.29
C VAL A 134 -7.38 -15.41 16.47
N ARG A 135 -8.64 -15.87 16.47
CA ARG A 135 -9.17 -16.70 17.56
C ARG A 135 -8.38 -18.01 17.65
N GLY A 136 -7.89 -18.31 18.85
CA GLY A 136 -7.14 -19.54 19.12
C GLY A 136 -5.67 -19.51 18.68
N GLN A 137 -5.16 -18.36 18.21
CA GLN A 137 -3.77 -18.21 17.79
C GLN A 137 -3.16 -16.93 18.41
N PRO A 138 -2.61 -17.01 19.64
CA PRO A 138 -1.92 -15.88 20.28
C PRO A 138 -0.77 -15.35 19.40
N GLY A 139 -0.55 -14.03 19.40
CA GLY A 139 0.47 -13.41 18.54
C GLY A 139 0.08 -13.25 17.07
N VAL A 140 -1.02 -13.85 16.62
CA VAL A 140 -1.46 -13.78 15.21
C VAL A 140 -2.59 -12.76 15.05
N TYR A 141 -2.41 -11.82 14.11
CA TYR A 141 -3.32 -10.70 13.87
C TYR A 141 -3.67 -10.57 12.39
N ASN A 142 -4.94 -10.25 12.13
CA ASN A 142 -5.38 -9.71 10.85
C ASN A 142 -5.28 -8.18 10.90
N ILE A 143 -4.40 -7.62 10.09
CA ILE A 143 -4.29 -6.19 9.82
C ILE A 143 -5.21 -5.89 8.64
N LEU A 144 -6.25 -5.07 8.83
CA LEU A 144 -7.14 -4.68 7.76
C LEU A 144 -7.14 -3.17 7.55
N TYR A 145 -7.05 -2.73 6.31
CA TYR A 145 -7.17 -1.31 5.96
C TYR A 145 -7.85 -1.13 4.60
N ALA A 146 -8.56 -0.03 4.45
CA ALA A 146 -9.24 0.33 3.20
C ALA A 146 -8.23 0.82 2.15
N TYR A 147 -8.58 0.63 0.88
CA TYR A 147 -7.80 1.07 -0.26
C TYR A 147 -8.70 1.68 -1.35
N GLU A 148 -8.15 2.59 -2.15
CA GLU A 148 -8.81 3.10 -3.36
C GLU A 148 -8.39 2.35 -4.63
N HIS A 149 -7.11 1.95 -4.70
CA HIS A 149 -6.56 1.14 -5.78
C HIS A 149 -5.79 -0.05 -5.20
N GLU A 150 -6.07 -1.25 -5.69
CA GLU A 150 -5.60 -2.51 -5.11
C GLU A 150 -4.07 -2.60 -5.07
N GLU A 151 -3.41 -2.34 -6.21
CA GLU A 151 -1.94 -2.37 -6.33
C GLU A 151 -1.27 -1.38 -5.36
N ILE A 152 -1.82 -0.17 -5.23
CA ILE A 152 -1.28 0.88 -4.36
C ILE A 152 -1.49 0.51 -2.89
N GLY A 153 -2.65 -0.06 -2.54
CA GLY A 153 -2.92 -0.52 -1.19
C GLY A 153 -2.05 -1.70 -0.76
N LEU A 154 -1.77 -2.64 -1.67
CA LEU A 154 -0.88 -3.78 -1.40
C LEU A 154 0.56 -3.30 -1.18
N LEU A 155 1.04 -2.42 -2.05
CA LEU A 155 2.37 -1.83 -1.93
C LEU A 155 2.51 -0.99 -0.66
N ALA A 156 1.49 -0.20 -0.30
CA ALA A 156 1.47 0.56 0.95
C ALA A 156 1.55 -0.35 2.18
N GLY A 157 0.87 -1.50 2.19
CA GLY A 157 0.97 -2.48 3.28
C GLY A 157 2.34 -3.12 3.38
N GLN A 158 2.94 -3.47 2.24
CA GLN A 158 4.30 -3.99 2.17
C GLN A 158 5.31 -2.99 2.75
N TYR A 159 5.24 -1.73 2.30
CA TYR A 159 6.11 -0.66 2.81
C TYR A 159 5.86 -0.35 4.27
N ALA A 160 4.61 -0.39 4.73
CA ALA A 160 4.29 -0.20 6.14
C ALA A 160 4.96 -1.25 7.03
N LEU A 161 4.86 -2.54 6.67
CA LEU A 161 5.49 -3.61 7.43
C LEU A 161 7.02 -3.51 7.40
N ARG A 162 7.62 -3.19 6.24
CA ARG A 162 9.07 -2.99 6.13
C ARG A 162 9.55 -1.79 6.93
N TRP A 163 8.80 -0.69 6.91
CA TRP A 163 9.14 0.51 7.68
C TRP A 163 9.07 0.24 9.18
N VAL A 164 7.98 -0.38 9.65
CA VAL A 164 7.85 -0.79 11.05
C VAL A 164 9.00 -1.70 11.47
N ASP A 165 9.36 -2.71 10.65
CA ASP A 165 10.49 -3.61 10.92
C ASP A 165 11.83 -2.87 11.00
N SER A 166 12.06 -1.87 10.14
CA SER A 166 13.30 -1.07 10.15
C SER A 166 13.48 -0.18 11.37
N LEU A 167 12.40 0.12 12.10
CA LEU A 167 12.45 0.91 13.34
C LEU A 167 12.74 0.07 14.58
N LEU A 168 12.75 -1.27 14.44
CA LEU A 168 12.98 -2.20 15.54
C LEU A 168 14.47 -2.38 15.86
N PRO A 169 14.80 -2.71 17.11
CA PRO A 169 16.13 -3.20 17.47
C PRO A 169 16.56 -4.42 16.63
N PRO A 170 17.85 -4.61 16.33
CA PRO A 170 18.33 -5.69 15.46
C PRO A 170 17.89 -7.10 15.89
N ASP A 171 17.77 -7.34 17.19
CA ASP A 171 17.34 -8.59 17.83
C ASP A 171 15.84 -8.89 17.69
N LEU A 172 15.03 -7.86 17.43
CA LEU A 172 13.58 -7.95 17.23
C LEU A 172 13.14 -7.71 15.78
N SER A 173 14.07 -7.29 14.92
CA SER A 173 13.86 -7.10 13.48
C SER A 173 13.99 -8.40 12.68
N GLY A 174 13.58 -8.37 11.41
CA GLY A 174 13.82 -9.46 10.46
C GLY A 174 12.56 -10.02 9.83
N LEU A 175 11.63 -9.14 9.45
CA LEU A 175 10.36 -9.46 8.80
C LEU A 175 10.50 -10.57 7.74
N ARG A 176 9.69 -11.62 7.89
CA ARG A 176 9.61 -12.76 6.96
C ARG A 176 8.30 -12.76 6.19
N GLY A 177 8.30 -13.46 5.05
CA GLY A 177 7.10 -13.69 4.25
C GLY A 177 6.71 -12.54 3.31
N LEU A 178 7.58 -11.56 3.06
CA LEU A 178 7.31 -10.45 2.13
C LEU A 178 6.86 -10.92 0.73
N ARG A 179 7.35 -12.07 0.28
CA ARG A 179 6.99 -12.70 -1.00
C ARG A 179 5.52 -13.12 -1.11
N ILE A 180 4.80 -13.19 0.01
CA ILE A 180 3.34 -13.44 0.04
C ILE A 180 2.57 -12.21 -0.43
N LEU A 181 3.10 -11.00 -0.20
CA LEU A 181 2.50 -9.74 -0.68
C LEU A 181 2.93 -9.41 -2.10
N ASP A 182 4.22 -9.62 -2.41
CA ASP A 182 4.80 -9.35 -3.72
C ASP A 182 5.90 -10.37 -4.01
N ARG A 183 5.73 -11.19 -5.04
CA ARG A 183 6.69 -12.24 -5.41
C ARG A 183 8.09 -11.69 -5.73
N ASN A 184 8.17 -10.44 -6.18
CA ASN A 184 9.40 -9.77 -6.54
C ASN A 184 10.01 -8.97 -5.38
N ALA A 185 9.41 -9.04 -4.19
CA ALA A 185 9.88 -8.33 -3.02
C ALA A 185 11.31 -8.74 -2.67
N ALA A 186 12.23 -7.78 -2.76
CA ALA A 186 13.58 -7.90 -2.23
C ALA A 186 13.58 -7.61 -0.72
N PRO A 187 14.33 -8.39 0.09
CA PRO A 187 14.58 -8.04 1.48
C PRO A 187 15.47 -6.79 1.57
N GLY A 188 15.42 -6.09 2.70
CA GLY A 188 16.31 -4.98 3.01
C GLY A 188 15.58 -3.71 3.44
N PRO A 189 16.34 -2.67 3.85
CA PRO A 189 15.78 -1.41 4.30
C PRO A 189 15.00 -0.73 3.17
N ILE A 190 14.06 0.12 3.55
CA ILE A 190 13.33 0.97 2.63
C ILE A 190 13.48 2.43 3.06
N SER A 191 13.69 3.34 2.12
CA SER A 191 13.56 4.78 2.39
C SER A 191 12.08 5.15 2.30
N LEU A 192 11.60 5.87 3.31
CA LEU A 192 10.23 6.35 3.34
C LEU A 192 9.95 7.30 2.16
N GLU A 193 10.91 8.14 1.79
CA GLU A 193 10.81 9.04 0.64
C GLU A 193 10.67 8.26 -0.67
N ALA A 194 11.48 7.21 -0.86
CA ALA A 194 11.40 6.34 -2.02
C ALA A 194 10.05 5.61 -2.09
N ALA A 195 9.58 5.09 -0.95
CA ALA A 195 8.28 4.45 -0.83
C ALA A 195 7.12 5.38 -1.25
N VAL A 196 7.11 6.61 -0.70
CA VAL A 196 6.08 7.61 -1.03
C VAL A 196 6.19 8.07 -2.49
N ALA A 197 7.40 8.24 -3.01
CA ALA A 197 7.60 8.62 -4.41
C ALA A 197 7.07 7.56 -5.38
N GLU A 198 7.30 6.28 -5.09
CA GLU A 198 6.79 5.17 -5.88
C GLU A 198 5.25 5.08 -5.81
N LEU A 199 4.67 5.18 -4.62
CA LEU A 199 3.22 5.21 -4.46
C LEU A 199 2.59 6.39 -5.22
N ARG A 200 3.17 7.59 -5.14
CA ARG A 200 2.71 8.75 -5.92
C ARG A 200 2.82 8.54 -7.43
N ARG A 201 3.87 7.86 -7.90
CA ARG A 201 4.03 7.51 -9.32
C ARG A 201 2.90 6.58 -9.78
N LEU A 202 2.56 5.57 -8.98
CA LEU A 202 1.43 4.68 -9.26
C LEU A 202 0.10 5.43 -9.21
N VAL A 203 -0.13 6.27 -8.20
CA VAL A 203 -1.34 7.11 -8.13
C VAL A 203 -1.50 7.95 -9.40
N ARG A 204 -0.43 8.63 -9.86
CA ARG A 204 -0.46 9.40 -11.11
C ARG A 204 -0.70 8.53 -12.35
N LYS A 205 -0.09 7.35 -12.42
CA LYS A 205 -0.28 6.39 -13.53
C LYS A 205 -1.74 5.95 -13.64
N HIS A 206 -2.40 5.74 -12.50
CA HIS A 206 -3.78 5.28 -12.44
C HIS A 206 -4.80 6.41 -12.28
N ALA A 207 -4.38 7.68 -12.19
CA ALA A 207 -5.29 8.81 -12.06
C ALA A 207 -6.18 8.98 -13.31
N LEU A 208 -7.39 9.49 -13.10
CA LEU A 208 -8.24 9.92 -14.21
C LEU A 208 -7.75 11.28 -14.71
N GLY A 209 -7.82 11.51 -16.03
CA GLY A 209 -7.61 12.83 -16.60
C GLY A 209 -8.61 13.85 -16.04
N PRO A 210 -8.29 15.16 -16.03
CA PRO A 210 -9.06 16.18 -15.31
C PRO A 210 -10.53 16.23 -15.74
N THR A 211 -10.82 16.09 -17.04
CA THR A 211 -12.19 16.05 -17.58
C THR A 211 -12.97 14.86 -17.04
N THR A 212 -12.38 13.66 -17.08
CA THR A 212 -13.02 12.44 -16.59
C THR A 212 -13.23 12.51 -15.07
N GLN A 213 -12.22 13.00 -14.34
CA GLN A 213 -12.28 13.17 -12.88
C GLN A 213 -13.42 14.11 -12.48
N ALA A 214 -13.56 15.26 -13.15
CA ALA A 214 -14.64 16.21 -12.86
C ALA A 214 -16.04 15.59 -13.06
N LEU A 215 -16.23 14.78 -14.11
CA LEU A 215 -17.48 14.05 -14.35
C LEU A 215 -17.74 12.98 -13.28
N VAL A 216 -16.70 12.23 -12.89
CA VAL A 216 -16.80 11.22 -11.82
C VAL A 216 -17.15 11.86 -10.49
N ASP A 217 -16.49 12.96 -10.12
CA ASP A 217 -16.76 13.66 -8.87
C ASP A 217 -18.16 14.25 -8.84
N ALA A 218 -18.64 14.79 -9.96
CA ALA A 218 -20.01 15.26 -10.09
C ALA A 218 -21.03 14.10 -9.93
N ALA A 219 -20.74 12.93 -10.50
CA ALA A 219 -21.58 11.74 -10.33
C ALA A 219 -21.61 11.25 -8.88
N LYS A 220 -20.43 11.15 -8.23
CA LYS A 220 -20.29 10.79 -6.81
C LYS A 220 -21.06 11.74 -5.90
N ARG A 221 -20.95 13.06 -6.11
CA ARG A 221 -21.71 14.08 -5.35
C ARG A 221 -23.23 13.89 -5.46
N ARG A 222 -23.72 13.31 -6.54
CA ARG A 222 -25.14 13.00 -6.78
C ARG A 222 -25.56 11.61 -6.30
N GLY A 223 -24.66 10.87 -5.64
CA GLY A 223 -24.93 9.48 -5.23
C GLY A 223 -25.05 8.51 -6.41
N ILE A 224 -24.53 8.85 -7.59
CA ILE A 224 -24.54 7.97 -8.75
C ILE A 224 -23.36 6.98 -8.63
N PRO A 225 -23.59 5.66 -8.66
CA PRO A 225 -22.51 4.68 -8.63
C PRO A 225 -21.57 4.86 -9.81
N VAL A 226 -20.26 4.77 -9.56
CA VAL A 226 -19.22 4.89 -10.59
C VAL A 226 -18.37 3.62 -10.58
N ALA A 227 -18.13 3.05 -11.75
CA ALA A 227 -17.19 1.96 -11.94
C ALA A 227 -16.23 2.30 -13.08
N ARG A 228 -14.94 2.03 -12.87
CA ARG A 228 -13.94 2.07 -13.95
C ARG A 228 -13.85 0.67 -14.56
N LEU A 229 -14.00 0.60 -15.87
CA LEU A 229 -14.10 -0.65 -16.63
C LEU A 229 -12.75 -1.09 -17.23
N ASP A 230 -11.78 -0.18 -17.36
CA ASP A 230 -10.44 -0.46 -17.89
C ASP A 230 -9.37 0.51 -17.35
N GLU A 231 -8.13 0.29 -17.76
CA GLU A 231 -7.00 1.18 -17.44
C GLU A 231 -7.03 2.50 -18.24
N GLN A 232 -7.75 2.57 -19.36
CA GLN A 232 -7.80 3.72 -20.26
C GLN A 232 -8.97 4.68 -19.99
N SER A 233 -9.39 4.79 -18.72
CA SER A 233 -10.44 5.71 -18.26
C SER A 233 -11.82 5.49 -18.92
N PHE A 234 -12.17 4.23 -19.21
CA PHE A 234 -13.54 3.87 -19.55
C PHE A 234 -14.38 3.76 -18.29
N ILE A 235 -15.35 4.65 -18.14
CA ILE A 235 -16.15 4.81 -16.93
C ILE A 235 -17.59 4.43 -17.20
N GLN A 236 -18.18 3.69 -16.26
CA GLN A 236 -19.60 3.48 -16.13
C GLN A 236 -20.16 4.34 -15.00
N LEU A 237 -21.23 5.07 -15.30
CA LEU A 237 -22.05 5.80 -14.35
C LEU A 237 -23.41 5.10 -14.23
N GLY A 238 -23.90 4.89 -13.01
CA GLY A 238 -25.17 4.21 -12.77
C GLY A 238 -25.08 2.69 -12.89
N GLN A 239 -26.24 2.03 -12.80
CA GLN A 239 -26.38 0.59 -12.74
C GLN A 239 -27.60 0.13 -13.54
N GLY A 240 -27.61 -1.15 -13.95
CA GLY A 240 -28.73 -1.78 -14.66
C GLY A 240 -29.13 -1.03 -15.93
N SER A 241 -30.44 -0.89 -16.17
CA SER A 241 -30.98 -0.21 -17.36
C SER A 241 -30.67 1.29 -17.41
N ARG A 242 -30.25 1.90 -16.30
CA ARG A 242 -29.91 3.33 -16.22
C ARG A 242 -28.41 3.61 -16.33
N GLN A 243 -27.60 2.59 -16.61
CA GLN A 243 -26.15 2.78 -16.77
C GLN A 243 -25.82 3.61 -18.02
N ARG A 244 -24.81 4.48 -17.89
CA ARG A 244 -24.21 5.25 -18.99
C ARG A 244 -22.72 5.02 -18.99
N ARG A 245 -22.12 4.96 -20.17
CA ARG A 245 -20.67 4.81 -20.32
C ARG A 245 -20.07 6.05 -20.93
N LEU A 246 -18.85 6.37 -20.52
CA LEU A 246 -18.08 7.49 -21.07
C LEU A 246 -16.59 7.19 -21.06
N ARG A 247 -15.87 7.85 -21.97
CA ARG A 247 -14.42 7.93 -21.98
C ARG A 247 -14.03 9.36 -22.31
N ALA A 248 -13.23 9.99 -21.45
CA ALA A 248 -13.04 11.45 -21.49
C ALA A 248 -14.39 12.18 -21.49
N SER A 249 -14.66 13.01 -22.49
CA SER A 249 -15.93 13.71 -22.69
C SER A 249 -16.93 12.99 -23.62
N VAL A 250 -16.53 11.87 -24.24
CA VAL A 250 -17.37 11.12 -25.18
C VAL A 250 -18.25 10.14 -24.39
N THR A 251 -19.56 10.15 -24.65
CA THR A 251 -20.52 9.33 -23.91
C THR A 251 -21.18 8.29 -24.81
N SER A 252 -21.87 7.33 -24.20
CA SER A 252 -22.78 6.39 -24.88
C SER A 252 -23.91 7.04 -25.69
N ARG A 253 -24.12 8.37 -25.58
CA ARG A 253 -25.07 9.13 -26.40
C ARG A 253 -24.41 9.87 -27.56
N THR A 254 -23.08 9.92 -27.59
CA THR A 254 -22.34 10.56 -28.69
C THR A 254 -22.34 9.60 -29.88
N SER A 255 -22.95 10.02 -30.99
CA SER A 255 -23.00 9.22 -32.22
C SER A 255 -21.60 8.99 -32.77
N HIS A 256 -21.32 7.76 -33.23
CA HIS A 256 -20.07 7.42 -33.89
C HIS A 256 -19.81 8.31 -35.12
N ILE A 257 -20.86 8.58 -35.91
CA ILE A 257 -20.78 9.47 -37.07
C ILE A 257 -20.36 10.87 -36.62
N ALA A 258 -20.95 11.40 -35.54
CA ALA A 258 -20.59 12.72 -35.03
C ALA A 258 -19.13 12.79 -34.57
N VAL A 259 -18.60 11.74 -33.92
CA VAL A 259 -17.18 11.68 -33.53
C VAL A 259 -16.27 11.68 -34.75
N GLN A 260 -16.57 10.85 -35.75
CA GLN A 260 -15.77 10.80 -36.98
C GLN A 260 -15.79 12.14 -37.72
N THR A 261 -16.98 12.74 -37.88
CA THR A 261 -17.13 14.04 -38.51
C THR A 261 -16.34 15.12 -37.78
N ALA A 262 -16.46 15.21 -36.46
CA ALA A 262 -15.74 16.21 -35.65
C ALA A 262 -14.21 15.99 -35.64
N GLY A 263 -13.75 14.76 -35.81
CA GLY A 263 -12.33 14.42 -35.94
C GLY A 263 -11.72 14.84 -37.27
N ASP A 264 -12.53 14.92 -38.33
CA ASP A 264 -12.12 15.42 -39.64
C ASP A 264 -12.33 16.93 -39.74
N LYS A 265 -11.20 17.66 -39.69
CA LYS A 265 -11.21 19.13 -39.78
C LYS A 265 -11.71 19.65 -41.13
N ALA A 266 -11.45 18.95 -42.23
CA ALA A 266 -11.86 19.39 -43.56
C ALA A 266 -13.37 19.22 -43.73
N LEU A 267 -13.89 18.03 -43.40
CA LEU A 267 -15.33 17.76 -43.43
C LEU A 267 -16.09 18.68 -42.47
N THR A 268 -15.57 18.90 -41.26
CA THR A 268 -16.18 19.82 -40.29
C THR A 268 -16.31 21.24 -40.86
N LYS A 269 -15.26 21.78 -41.50
CA LYS A 269 -15.33 23.11 -42.13
C LYS A 269 -16.37 23.17 -43.23
N THR A 270 -16.44 22.16 -44.09
CA THR A 270 -17.42 22.08 -45.18
C THR A 270 -18.86 22.11 -44.62
N LEU A 271 -19.14 21.30 -43.59
CA LEU A 271 -20.47 21.24 -42.99
C LEU A 271 -20.86 22.54 -42.27
N LEU A 272 -19.92 23.15 -41.53
CA LEU A 272 -20.17 24.43 -40.86
C LEU A 272 -20.41 25.57 -41.88
N ALA A 273 -19.62 25.62 -42.96
CA ALA A 273 -19.80 26.60 -44.03
C ALA A 273 -21.14 26.43 -44.76
N ALA A 274 -21.53 25.19 -45.06
CA ALA A 274 -22.82 24.89 -45.67
C ALA A 274 -24.01 25.28 -44.76
N ALA A 275 -23.82 25.24 -43.44
CA ALA A 275 -24.77 25.73 -42.45
C ALA A 275 -24.74 27.26 -42.25
N GLY A 276 -23.92 28.00 -43.00
CA GLY A 276 -23.81 29.46 -42.91
C GLY A 276 -22.96 29.97 -41.73
N LEU A 277 -22.21 29.10 -41.05
CA LEU A 277 -21.34 29.50 -39.95
C LEU A 277 -19.98 29.99 -40.48
N PRO A 278 -19.37 31.04 -39.87
CA PRO A 278 -18.05 31.51 -40.26
C PRO A 278 -16.99 30.41 -40.13
N THR A 279 -16.23 30.17 -41.21
CA THR A 279 -15.14 29.18 -41.21
C THR A 279 -13.86 29.76 -41.81
N PRO A 280 -12.68 29.39 -41.30
CA PRO A 280 -11.40 29.87 -41.83
C PRO A 280 -11.07 29.16 -43.15
N ARG A 281 -10.67 29.96 -44.15
CA ARG A 281 -10.20 29.48 -45.46
C ARG A 281 -8.93 28.62 -45.28
N GLY A 282 -8.82 27.55 -46.05
CA GLY A 282 -7.65 26.66 -46.06
C GLY A 282 -7.92 25.39 -46.86
N VAL A 283 -6.86 24.72 -47.28
CA VAL A 283 -6.91 23.49 -48.08
C VAL A 283 -6.06 22.41 -47.41
N VAL A 284 -6.42 21.14 -47.60
CA VAL A 284 -5.59 20.01 -47.19
C VAL A 284 -4.45 19.87 -48.20
N VAL A 285 -3.21 19.90 -47.72
CA VAL A 285 -2.02 19.63 -48.54
C VAL A 285 -1.51 18.22 -48.20
N GLY A 286 -1.37 17.39 -49.22
CA GLY A 286 -0.69 16.09 -49.12
C GLY A 286 0.70 16.17 -49.75
N ALA A 287 1.62 15.32 -49.30
CA ALA A 287 2.86 15.07 -50.04
C ALA A 287 2.54 14.16 -51.24
N ALA A 288 3.16 14.47 -52.40
CA ALA A 288 3.08 13.65 -53.61
C ALA A 288 3.89 12.36 -53.48
#